data_AF-A0A1M3PXR3-F1
#
_entry.id   AF-A0A1M3PXR3-F1
#
_cell.length_a   1.000
_cell.length_b   1.000
_cell.length_c   1.000
_cell.angle_alpha   90.00
_cell.angle_beta   90.00
_cell.angle_gamma   90.00
#
_symmetry.space_group_name_H-M   'P 1'
#
loop_
_entity.id
_entity.type
_entity.pdbx_description
1 polymer ?
#
loop_
_entity_poly.entity_id
_entity_poly.type
_entity_poly.pdbx_seq_one_letter_code
_entity_poly.pdbx_strand_id
1 'polypeptide(L)'
;MRKRMASLAVAGSAALFAMTATQAPGADHAAPPGEGSAIFAAACAGCHGSDLSGGRGPSLFDPRLFTRLTDPQIHEAIEKGVKDSEMPPFGGTLDSAQIGAVIAYLHSRSAELAGGATATTGAPASAAVVRPPPNPDGQRIHSQTQDFQIETLVDHLDTPYGLAFLPDGRLLVSERTPTGNLRLIDPSGRQPPPRITGLPAIHQGQDAGLLDVAVGPNYARDGWIYLAYSDSDPSLPEPPPPAPGTPGFQIKRKPSMTVIVRGKIDAANRWTAQQEIFRAPWSVYTPSGAHYGSRILFDGKGHLFFSIGERGDMKNAQNLATPLGKIHRVNLDGSIPADNPFVRTAGALPSIWSYGHRNPEGLAIDPRTGLIWESEHGPVGGDEINLIERGANYGWGVVSKGMQPGIDAVSAPGMVDPAAWYFPTIAPSGIGFYEGNRYAGWKGSLFVCALRGQQLRRLTIKGRHVVDQEIVFSDLGRVRAIATGPDGLLYVLMTDPTGPGWNVDFTNPVRGRLVRLNPITWQQVEFKFQ
;
A
#
# COMPACT_ATOMS: atom_id res chain seq x y z
N MET A 1 -34.44 -9.58 -60.70
CA MET A 1 -34.37 -9.33 -62.17
C MET A 1 -34.85 -7.92 -62.46
N ARG A 2 -34.18 -7.23 -63.41
CA ARG A 2 -34.30 -5.80 -63.83
C ARG A 2 -33.59 -4.78 -62.93
N LYS A 3 -32.93 -3.74 -63.45
CA LYS A 3 -31.95 -3.54 -64.55
C LYS A 3 -31.34 -2.14 -64.28
N ARG A 4 -30.08 -1.95 -64.66
CA ARG A 4 -29.24 -0.73 -64.58
C ARG A 4 -29.84 0.53 -65.23
N MET A 5 -29.35 1.71 -64.81
CA MET A 5 -28.86 2.88 -65.60
C MET A 5 -28.49 3.99 -64.60
N ALA A 6 -27.26 4.52 -64.45
CA ALA A 6 -26.29 5.19 -65.35
C ALA A 6 -26.58 6.70 -65.55
N SER A 7 -25.66 7.57 -65.11
CA SER A 7 -25.28 8.91 -65.64
C SER A 7 -24.12 9.44 -64.76
N LEU A 8 -22.84 9.66 -65.15
CA LEU A 8 -22.12 10.40 -66.22
C LEU A 8 -21.97 11.92 -66.01
N ALA A 9 -20.72 12.36 -65.73
CA ALA A 9 -20.01 13.61 -66.12
C ALA A 9 -18.60 13.52 -65.49
N VAL A 10 -17.41 13.47 -66.13
CA VAL A 10 -16.77 14.16 -67.28
C VAL A 10 -16.76 15.68 -67.06
N ALA A 11 -15.73 16.28 -66.45
CA ALA A 11 -14.34 16.59 -66.88
C ALA A 11 -14.21 17.88 -67.71
N GLY A 12 -13.21 18.71 -67.36
CA GLY A 12 -12.75 19.90 -68.10
C GLY A 12 -12.08 20.92 -67.16
N SER A 13 -10.79 20.83 -66.86
CA SER A 13 -9.62 21.26 -67.66
C SER A 13 -9.33 22.76 -67.58
N ALA A 14 -8.21 23.13 -66.95
CA ALA A 14 -7.22 24.06 -67.52
C ALA A 14 -5.93 24.01 -66.68
N ALA A 15 -4.83 23.70 -67.37
CA ALA A 15 -3.49 23.52 -66.84
C ALA A 15 -2.72 24.84 -66.77
N LEU A 16 -1.72 24.91 -65.89
CA LEU A 16 -0.48 25.59 -66.21
C LEU A 16 0.72 24.94 -65.49
N PHE A 17 1.74 24.66 -66.31
CA PHE A 17 2.98 23.99 -65.97
C PHE A 17 3.98 24.97 -65.34
N ALA A 18 4.57 24.53 -64.23
CA ALA A 18 5.89 24.75 -63.67
C ALA A 18 6.75 25.98 -64.07
N MET A 19 7.28 26.68 -63.06
CA MET A 19 8.74 26.89 -62.91
C MET A 19 9.13 26.99 -61.42
N THR A 20 10.30 26.44 -61.14
CA THR A 20 10.89 26.00 -59.88
C THR A 20 11.42 27.12 -58.98
N ALA A 21 11.22 26.98 -57.67
CA ALA A 21 12.11 27.54 -56.65
C ALA A 21 12.50 26.45 -55.66
N THR A 22 13.78 26.10 -55.65
CA THR A 22 14.42 25.24 -54.65
C THR A 22 14.32 25.90 -53.28
N GLN A 23 13.70 25.24 -52.30
CA GLN A 23 13.71 25.66 -50.90
C GLN A 23 14.16 24.51 -50.01
N ALA A 24 15.08 24.83 -49.10
CA ALA A 24 15.77 23.93 -48.19
C ALA A 24 14.81 23.25 -47.19
N PRO A 25 15.16 22.08 -46.63
CA PRO A 25 14.33 21.43 -45.62
C PRO A 25 14.50 22.18 -44.28
N GLY A 26 13.43 22.80 -43.82
CA GLY A 26 13.37 23.48 -42.53
C GLY A 26 11.94 23.56 -41.98
N ALA A 27 11.79 22.98 -40.79
CA ALA A 27 10.76 23.21 -39.77
C ALA A 27 9.30 22.73 -39.98
N ASP A 28 8.86 22.02 -38.93
CA ASP A 28 7.52 21.98 -38.33
C ASP A 28 6.39 21.18 -38.99
N HIS A 29 6.34 19.90 -38.62
CA HIS A 29 5.07 19.26 -38.27
C HIS A 29 5.08 18.95 -36.76
N ALA A 30 4.62 19.91 -35.95
CA ALA A 30 4.23 19.61 -34.58
C ALA A 30 2.98 18.71 -34.62
N ALA A 31 3.12 17.47 -34.12
CA ALA A 31 2.04 16.51 -33.99
C ALA A 31 0.92 17.04 -33.07
N PRO A 32 -0.36 16.65 -33.28
CA PRO A 32 -1.48 17.12 -32.48
C PRO A 32 -1.34 16.79 -30.97
N PRO A 33 -1.95 17.59 -30.05
CA PRO A 33 -1.67 17.57 -28.60
C PRO A 33 -2.03 16.29 -27.81
N GLY A 34 -2.37 15.18 -28.46
CA GLY A 34 -2.67 13.90 -27.83
C GLY A 34 -1.88 12.72 -28.38
N GLU A 35 -1.11 12.90 -29.45
CA GLU A 35 -0.40 11.80 -30.12
C GLU A 35 0.81 11.36 -29.28
N GLY A 36 1.60 12.31 -28.78
CA GLY A 36 2.77 12.02 -27.95
C GLY A 36 2.43 11.33 -26.61
N SER A 37 1.31 11.69 -25.97
CA SER A 37 0.88 11.08 -24.71
C SER A 37 0.38 9.64 -24.93
N ALA A 38 -0.34 9.38 -26.02
CA ALA A 38 -0.79 8.05 -26.39
C ALA A 38 0.38 7.13 -26.75
N ILE A 39 1.35 7.64 -27.53
CA ILE A 39 2.58 6.90 -27.86
C ILE A 39 3.38 6.63 -26.58
N PHE A 40 3.53 7.62 -25.70
CA PHE A 40 4.21 7.46 -24.42
C PHE A 40 3.53 6.38 -23.56
N ALA A 41 2.20 6.40 -23.46
CA ALA A 41 1.45 5.38 -22.72
C ALA A 41 1.65 3.96 -23.28
N ALA A 42 1.73 3.83 -24.61
CA ALA A 42 1.88 2.55 -25.28
C ALA A 42 3.32 2.00 -25.26
N ALA A 43 4.33 2.86 -25.41
CA ALA A 43 5.72 2.46 -25.63
C ALA A 43 6.64 2.71 -24.43
N CYS A 44 6.34 3.69 -23.58
CA CYS A 44 7.31 4.20 -22.60
C CYS A 44 6.83 4.09 -21.14
N ALA A 45 5.53 4.19 -20.89
CA ALA A 45 4.94 4.17 -19.55
C ALA A 45 5.20 2.86 -18.79
N GLY A 46 5.43 1.76 -19.50
CA GLY A 46 5.81 0.48 -18.90
C GLY A 46 7.14 0.50 -18.14
N CYS A 47 8.03 1.46 -18.42
CA CYS A 47 9.27 1.66 -17.69
C CYS A 47 9.29 2.97 -16.89
N HIS A 48 8.69 4.04 -17.43
CA HIS A 48 8.76 5.38 -16.87
C HIS A 48 7.51 5.79 -16.08
N GLY A 49 6.55 4.89 -15.88
CA GLY A 49 5.28 5.16 -15.21
C GLY A 49 4.30 5.90 -16.12
N SER A 50 3.00 5.61 -16.00
CA SER A 50 1.95 6.28 -16.78
C SER A 50 1.80 7.77 -16.45
N ASP A 51 2.28 8.18 -15.29
CA ASP A 51 2.34 9.56 -14.81
C ASP A 51 3.75 10.17 -14.91
N LEU A 52 4.66 9.52 -15.64
CA LEU A 52 6.08 9.89 -15.77
C LEU A 52 6.89 9.78 -14.48
N SER A 53 6.32 9.30 -13.37
CA SER A 53 6.99 9.27 -12.06
C SER A 53 8.16 8.29 -11.96
N GLY A 54 8.39 7.49 -13.01
CA GLY A 54 9.45 6.50 -13.11
C GLY A 54 8.99 5.10 -12.73
N GLY A 55 9.96 4.20 -12.56
CA GLY A 55 9.73 2.82 -12.19
C GLY A 55 10.99 1.99 -12.43
N ARG A 56 10.97 1.17 -13.49
CA ARG A 56 12.19 0.49 -14.00
C ARG A 56 13.15 1.48 -14.65
N GLY A 57 12.61 2.46 -15.38
CA GLY A 57 13.35 3.59 -15.91
C GLY A 57 13.31 4.79 -14.95
N PRO A 58 14.20 5.79 -15.15
CA PRO A 58 14.19 7.01 -14.34
C PRO A 58 12.87 7.76 -14.49
N SER A 59 12.52 8.55 -13.46
CA SER A 59 11.43 9.52 -13.56
C SER A 59 11.70 10.49 -14.70
N LEU A 60 10.68 10.68 -15.53
CA LEU A 60 10.63 11.73 -16.56
C LEU A 60 9.73 12.90 -16.12
N PHE A 61 9.08 12.78 -14.96
CA PHE A 61 8.33 13.83 -14.28
C PHE A 61 9.29 14.75 -13.52
N ASP A 62 10.10 15.50 -14.27
CA ASP A 62 11.18 16.34 -13.72
C ASP A 62 11.21 17.70 -14.43
N PRO A 63 11.02 18.84 -13.73
CA PRO A 63 11.06 20.18 -14.34
C PRO A 63 12.44 20.55 -14.92
N ARG A 64 13.48 19.78 -14.59
CA ARG A 64 14.87 19.97 -15.04
C ARG A 64 15.28 18.99 -16.13
N LEU A 65 14.38 18.14 -16.63
CA LEU A 65 14.68 17.17 -17.67
C LEU A 65 15.42 17.81 -18.86
N PHE A 66 14.86 18.89 -19.39
CA PHE A 66 15.41 19.61 -20.55
C PHE A 66 16.54 20.61 -20.23
N THR A 67 16.88 20.76 -18.94
CA THR A 67 18.10 21.49 -18.54
C THR A 67 19.32 20.57 -18.48
N ARG A 68 19.11 19.25 -18.47
CA ARG A 68 20.16 18.23 -18.39
C ARG A 68 20.37 17.48 -19.70
N LEU A 69 19.32 17.35 -20.50
CA LEU A 69 19.31 16.64 -21.77
C LEU A 69 18.66 17.52 -22.85
N THR A 70 19.26 17.57 -24.02
CA THR A 70 18.69 18.27 -25.18
C THR A 70 17.74 17.35 -25.95
N ASP A 71 16.83 17.93 -26.73
CA ASP A 71 15.89 17.16 -27.56
C ASP A 71 16.60 16.15 -28.47
N PRO A 72 17.71 16.48 -29.15
CA PRO A 72 18.48 15.49 -29.91
C PRO A 72 19.02 14.33 -29.05
N GLN A 73 19.43 14.59 -27.80
CA GLN A 73 19.92 13.54 -26.90
C GLN A 73 18.79 12.61 -26.44
N ILE A 74 17.61 13.17 -26.15
CA ILE A 74 16.43 12.37 -25.78
C ILE A 74 15.93 11.58 -26.99
N HIS A 75 15.94 12.19 -28.17
CA HIS A 75 15.58 11.54 -29.43
C HIS A 75 16.50 10.36 -29.72
N GLU A 76 17.81 10.56 -29.65
CA GLU A 76 18.81 9.51 -29.84
C GLU A 76 18.66 8.39 -28.80
N ALA A 77 18.37 8.72 -27.54
CA ALA A 77 18.14 7.73 -26.48
C ALA A 77 16.88 6.88 -26.75
N ILE A 78 15.80 7.47 -27.28
CA ILE A 78 14.60 6.71 -27.66
C ILE A 78 14.86 5.87 -28.91
N GLU A 79 15.50 6.45 -29.93
CA GLU A 79 15.76 5.77 -31.20
C GLU A 79 16.71 4.59 -31.02
N LYS A 80 17.83 4.79 -30.31
CA LYS A 80 18.92 3.81 -30.19
C LYS A 80 18.92 3.04 -28.87
N GLY A 81 18.05 3.40 -27.94
CA GLY A 81 18.10 2.90 -26.57
C GLY A 81 19.28 3.49 -25.82
N VAL A 82 19.43 3.11 -24.55
CA VAL A 82 20.56 3.55 -23.73
C VAL A 82 21.45 2.35 -23.43
N LYS A 83 22.69 2.42 -23.92
CA LYS A 83 23.72 1.40 -23.72
C LYS A 83 23.94 1.16 -22.22
N ASP A 84 24.10 -0.12 -21.85
CA ASP A 84 24.29 -0.57 -20.48
C ASP A 84 23.11 -0.25 -19.54
N SER A 85 21.91 -0.12 -20.11
CA SER A 85 20.64 0.05 -19.39
C SER A 85 19.54 -0.89 -19.92
N GLU A 86 18.43 -0.95 -19.20
CA GLU A 86 17.23 -1.69 -19.61
C GLU A 86 16.37 -0.93 -20.66
N MET A 87 16.79 0.26 -21.13
CA MET A 87 16.06 1.02 -22.14
C MET A 87 16.38 0.50 -23.55
N PRO A 88 15.45 -0.22 -24.22
CA PRO A 88 15.70 -0.78 -25.54
C PRO A 88 15.66 0.31 -26.63
N PRO A 89 16.22 0.04 -27.82
CA PRO A 89 15.99 0.89 -28.99
C PRO A 89 14.53 0.80 -29.44
N PHE A 90 13.91 1.95 -29.69
CA PHE A 90 12.59 2.04 -30.30
C PHE A 90 12.65 2.44 -31.79
N GLY A 91 13.85 2.67 -32.33
CA GLY A 91 14.07 2.88 -33.76
C GLY A 91 13.55 1.71 -34.58
N GLY A 92 12.68 2.00 -35.55
CA GLY A 92 11.96 0.99 -36.36
C GLY A 92 10.60 0.57 -35.79
N THR A 93 10.32 0.87 -34.51
CA THR A 93 8.97 0.79 -33.91
C THR A 93 8.28 2.14 -33.91
N LEU A 94 9.05 3.20 -33.61
CA LEU A 94 8.63 4.58 -33.72
C LEU A 94 9.47 5.27 -34.81
N ASP A 95 8.82 6.04 -35.68
CA ASP A 95 9.53 6.92 -36.61
C ASP A 95 9.99 8.22 -35.92
N SER A 96 10.82 8.99 -36.62
CA SER A 96 11.41 10.22 -36.05
C SER A 96 10.36 11.26 -35.66
N ALA A 97 9.22 11.34 -36.37
CA ALA A 97 8.13 12.27 -36.05
C ALA A 97 7.37 11.81 -34.79
N GLN A 98 7.15 10.50 -34.64
CA GLN A 98 6.54 9.91 -33.45
C GLN A 98 7.41 10.07 -32.21
N ILE A 99 8.73 9.92 -32.32
CA ILE A 99 9.68 10.23 -31.23
C ILE A 99 9.62 11.72 -30.90
N GLY A 100 9.56 12.59 -31.90
CA GLY A 100 9.37 14.03 -31.71
C GLY A 100 8.08 14.37 -30.96
N ALA A 101 6.97 13.68 -31.24
CA ALA A 101 5.71 13.84 -30.53
C ALA A 101 5.82 13.44 -29.05
N VAL A 102 6.53 12.36 -28.73
CA VAL A 102 6.81 11.96 -27.34
C VAL A 102 7.63 13.03 -26.62
N ILE A 103 8.67 13.58 -27.26
CA ILE A 103 9.49 14.65 -26.68
C ILE A 103 8.67 15.92 -26.44
N ALA A 104 7.79 16.30 -27.38
CA ALA A 104 6.87 17.42 -27.18
C ALA A 104 5.90 17.18 -26.01
N TYR A 105 5.43 15.94 -25.82
CA TYR A 105 4.64 15.57 -24.66
C TYR A 105 5.45 15.72 -23.35
N LEU A 106 6.69 15.24 -23.31
CA LEU A 106 7.59 15.42 -22.16
C LEU A 106 7.85 16.90 -21.85
N HIS A 107 8.04 17.74 -22.88
CA HIS A 107 8.13 19.19 -22.73
C HIS A 107 6.87 19.78 -22.10
N SER A 108 5.68 19.38 -22.55
CA SER A 108 4.43 19.86 -21.97
C SER A 108 4.31 19.53 -20.47
N ARG A 109 4.76 18.33 -20.07
CA ARG A 109 4.74 17.89 -18.67
C ARG A 109 5.81 18.58 -17.82
N SER A 110 7.01 18.76 -18.38
CA SER A 110 8.08 19.53 -17.75
C SER A 110 7.72 21.02 -17.61
N ALA A 111 7.01 21.59 -18.58
CA ALA A 111 6.55 22.97 -18.57
C ALA A 111 5.37 23.19 -17.62
N GLU A 112 4.44 22.23 -17.49
CA GLU A 112 3.41 22.26 -16.43
C GLU A 112 4.03 22.22 -15.03
N LEU A 113 5.10 21.44 -14.85
CA LEU A 113 5.88 21.41 -13.61
C LEU A 113 6.66 22.72 -13.37
N ALA A 114 7.20 23.34 -14.42
CA ALA A 114 7.95 24.59 -14.33
C ALA A 114 7.05 25.84 -14.22
N GLY A 115 5.86 25.80 -14.81
CA GLY A 115 4.89 26.91 -14.84
C GLY A 115 4.17 27.15 -13.51
N GLY A 116 4.24 26.19 -12.57
CA GLY A 116 3.88 26.41 -11.17
C GLY A 116 4.92 27.20 -10.37
N ALA A 117 6.07 27.54 -10.98
CA ALA A 117 7.22 28.18 -10.35
C ALA A 117 7.55 29.54 -10.95
N THR A 118 6.62 30.50 -10.91
CA THR A 118 6.97 31.93 -11.03
C THR A 118 7.15 32.55 -9.64
N ALA A 119 8.31 32.31 -9.01
CA ALA A 119 8.87 33.18 -7.97
C ALA A 119 10.39 32.95 -7.83
N THR A 120 11.16 33.87 -8.44
CA THR A 120 12.53 34.32 -8.11
C THR A 120 13.58 33.33 -7.56
N THR A 121 14.60 33.13 -8.40
CA THR A 121 16.01 32.81 -8.15
C THR A 121 16.52 32.74 -6.70
N GLY A 122 17.11 31.59 -6.32
CA GLY A 122 18.20 31.55 -5.33
C GLY A 122 18.07 30.63 -4.10
N ALA A 123 17.15 29.65 -4.05
CA ALA A 123 17.02 28.73 -2.92
C ALA A 123 17.34 27.26 -3.31
N PRO A 124 17.93 26.45 -2.40
CA PRO A 124 18.15 25.03 -2.65
C PRO A 124 16.82 24.35 -2.96
N ALA A 125 16.85 23.28 -3.77
CA ALA A 125 15.67 22.51 -4.13
C ALA A 125 14.87 22.16 -2.87
N SER A 126 13.73 22.82 -2.64
CA SER A 126 12.88 22.46 -1.52
C SER A 126 12.35 21.05 -1.78
N ALA A 127 12.43 20.20 -0.76
CA ALA A 127 11.66 18.97 -0.71
C ALA A 127 10.24 19.31 -1.15
N ALA A 128 9.67 18.53 -2.07
CA ALA A 128 8.26 18.65 -2.43
C ALA A 128 7.48 18.81 -1.13
N VAL A 129 6.87 19.98 -0.93
CA VAL A 129 6.17 20.28 0.32
C VAL A 129 5.00 19.32 0.36
N VAL A 130 5.16 18.24 1.11
CA VAL A 130 4.08 17.33 1.42
C VAL A 130 3.11 18.15 2.25
N ARG A 131 2.05 18.64 1.59
CA ARG A 131 1.03 19.42 2.29
C ARG A 131 0.42 18.50 3.35
N PRO A 132 0.34 18.95 4.62
CA PRO A 132 -0.40 18.19 5.61
C PRO A 132 -1.82 17.97 5.09
N PRO A 133 -2.42 16.80 5.36
CA PRO A 133 -3.76 16.53 4.89
C PRO A 133 -4.73 17.55 5.50
N PRO A 134 -5.88 17.83 4.86
CA PRO A 134 -6.94 18.62 5.48
C PRO A 134 -7.27 18.04 6.86
N ASN A 135 -7.44 18.91 7.88
CA ASN A 135 -7.86 18.44 9.20
C ASN A 135 -9.21 17.72 9.08
N PRO A 136 -9.29 16.41 9.38
CA PRO A 136 -10.53 15.66 9.25
C PRO A 136 -11.54 16.00 10.36
N ASP A 137 -11.12 16.63 11.46
CA ASP A 137 -11.98 16.90 12.60
C ASP A 137 -13.20 17.77 12.24
N GLY A 138 -14.37 17.33 12.67
CA GLY A 138 -15.65 17.98 12.41
C GLY A 138 -16.18 17.83 10.98
N GLN A 139 -15.43 17.24 10.04
CA GLN A 139 -15.89 17.04 8.67
C GLN A 139 -17.09 16.08 8.64
N ARG A 140 -18.13 16.46 7.91
CA ARG A 140 -19.29 15.61 7.64
C ARG A 140 -19.08 14.89 6.31
N ILE A 141 -19.26 13.57 6.33
CA ILE A 141 -19.11 12.71 5.18
C ILE A 141 -20.44 12.04 4.87
N HIS A 142 -20.79 12.06 3.60
CA HIS A 142 -21.95 11.37 3.03
C HIS A 142 -21.44 10.12 2.29
N SER A 143 -21.58 8.95 2.92
CA SER A 143 -21.36 7.66 2.23
C SER A 143 -22.68 7.17 1.60
N GLN A 144 -22.63 6.13 0.78
CA GLN A 144 -23.83 5.62 0.09
C GLN A 144 -24.96 5.21 1.05
N THR A 145 -24.63 4.74 2.25
CA THR A 145 -25.61 4.18 3.20
C THR A 145 -25.55 4.77 4.60
N GLN A 146 -24.69 5.77 4.83
CA GLN A 146 -24.48 6.33 6.16
C GLN A 146 -23.87 7.74 6.08
N ASP A 147 -24.50 8.67 6.80
CA ASP A 147 -23.89 9.97 7.09
C ASP A 147 -23.18 9.91 8.44
N PHE A 148 -22.00 10.52 8.53
CA PHE A 148 -21.25 10.60 9.76
C PHE A 148 -20.39 11.86 9.82
N GLN A 149 -19.97 12.23 11.02
CA GLN A 149 -18.99 13.27 11.29
C GLN A 149 -17.71 12.63 11.81
N ILE A 150 -16.56 13.06 11.30
CA ILE A 150 -15.27 12.60 11.83
C ILE A 150 -14.92 13.43 13.07
N GLU A 151 -14.46 12.76 14.13
CA GLU A 151 -13.94 13.38 15.34
C GLU A 151 -12.51 12.90 15.59
N THR A 152 -11.58 13.83 15.81
CA THR A 152 -10.21 13.50 16.17
C THR A 152 -10.10 13.33 17.69
N LEU A 153 -9.78 12.11 18.12
CA LEU A 153 -9.64 11.78 19.54
C LEU A 153 -8.21 12.01 20.06
N VAL A 154 -7.23 11.70 19.21
CA VAL A 154 -5.81 11.87 19.50
C VAL A 154 -5.13 12.35 18.23
N ASP A 155 -4.31 13.38 18.36
CA ASP A 155 -3.43 13.85 17.28
C ASP A 155 -1.96 13.69 17.71
N HIS A 156 -1.04 13.90 16.76
CA HIS A 156 0.40 13.87 16.94
C HIS A 156 0.99 12.53 17.44
N LEU A 157 0.34 11.41 17.12
CA LEU A 157 0.93 10.07 17.28
C LEU A 157 2.15 9.92 16.36
N ASP A 158 3.14 9.14 16.80
CA ASP A 158 4.38 8.90 16.07
C ASP A 158 4.29 7.63 15.21
N THR A 159 4.07 7.76 13.90
CA THR A 159 3.94 6.64 12.95
C THR A 159 3.05 5.51 13.47
N PRO A 160 1.78 5.78 13.85
CA PRO A 160 0.91 4.77 14.45
C PRO A 160 0.61 3.61 13.48
N TYR A 161 0.49 2.38 13.99
CA TYR A 161 0.41 1.15 13.18
C TYR A 161 -0.76 0.22 13.54
N GLY A 162 -0.79 -0.31 14.76
CA GLY A 162 -1.83 -1.21 15.26
C GLY A 162 -2.68 -0.55 16.34
N LEU A 163 -3.91 -1.03 16.53
CA LEU A 163 -4.80 -0.55 17.59
C LEU A 163 -5.66 -1.70 18.14
N ALA A 164 -5.85 -1.74 19.46
CA ALA A 164 -6.68 -2.76 20.10
C ALA A 164 -7.34 -2.25 21.39
N PHE A 165 -8.64 -2.48 21.52
CA PHE A 165 -9.40 -2.09 22.71
C PHE A 165 -9.19 -3.07 23.85
N LEU A 166 -8.99 -2.52 25.05
CA LEU A 166 -9.09 -3.24 26.31
C LEU A 166 -10.57 -3.34 26.73
N PRO A 167 -10.96 -4.36 27.53
CA PRO A 167 -12.35 -4.53 27.94
C PRO A 167 -12.93 -3.37 28.76
N ASP A 168 -12.08 -2.54 29.36
CA ASP A 168 -12.48 -1.36 30.13
C ASP A 168 -12.64 -0.09 29.27
N GLY A 169 -12.51 -0.21 27.94
CA GLY A 169 -12.67 0.90 27.00
C GLY A 169 -11.41 1.70 26.73
N ARG A 170 -10.31 1.43 27.44
CA ARG A 170 -9.00 1.99 27.06
C ARG A 170 -8.53 1.37 25.73
N LEU A 171 -7.70 2.10 25.00
CA LEU A 171 -7.20 1.69 23.70
C LEU A 171 -5.67 1.64 23.70
N LEU A 172 -5.11 0.54 23.21
CA LEU A 172 -3.68 0.43 22.92
C LEU A 172 -3.42 0.85 21.47
N VAL A 173 -2.38 1.64 21.23
CA VAL A 173 -1.89 2.00 19.89
C VAL A 173 -0.39 1.78 19.83
N SER A 174 0.09 0.98 18.88
CA SER A 174 1.52 0.85 18.61
C SER A 174 2.00 1.94 17.67
N GLU A 175 3.18 2.49 17.97
CA GLU A 175 3.92 3.48 17.20
C GLU A 175 5.15 2.81 16.61
N ARG A 176 5.25 2.76 15.28
CA ARG A 176 6.19 1.90 14.56
C ARG A 176 7.65 2.34 14.69
N THR A 177 8.10 3.16 13.77
CA THR A 177 9.48 3.64 13.64
C THR A 177 9.40 5.15 13.46
N PRO A 178 10.30 5.92 14.09
CA PRO A 178 11.49 5.52 14.85
C PRO A 178 11.27 5.23 16.34
N THR A 179 10.07 5.47 16.88
CA THR A 179 9.88 5.51 18.34
C THR A 179 9.68 4.14 19.01
N GLY A 180 8.98 3.21 18.37
CA GLY A 180 8.71 1.88 18.94
C GLY A 180 7.85 1.91 20.21
N ASN A 181 7.04 2.96 20.43
CA ASN A 181 6.25 3.08 21.65
C ASN A 181 4.95 2.27 21.55
N LEU A 182 4.47 1.80 22.69
CA LEU A 182 3.07 1.39 22.86
C LEU A 182 2.35 2.46 23.70
N ARG A 183 1.31 3.07 23.14
CA ARG A 183 0.50 4.11 23.79
C ARG A 183 -0.74 3.50 24.42
N LEU A 184 -1.13 4.03 25.58
CA LEU A 184 -2.39 3.72 26.24
C LEU A 184 -3.27 4.97 26.23
N ILE A 185 -4.31 4.95 25.41
CA ILE A 185 -5.27 6.03 25.26
C ILE A 185 -6.47 5.75 26.17
N ASP A 186 -6.82 6.75 26.96
CA ASP A 186 -7.93 6.68 27.92
C ASP A 186 -9.15 7.46 27.40
N PRO A 187 -10.39 6.98 27.64
CA PRO A 187 -11.61 7.70 27.26
C PRO A 187 -11.71 9.14 27.82
N SER A 188 -11.00 9.45 28.92
CA SER A 188 -10.93 10.81 29.49
C SER A 188 -10.17 11.81 28.60
N GLY A 189 -9.49 11.37 27.55
CA GLY A 189 -8.84 12.25 26.58
C GLY A 189 -7.50 12.84 27.03
N ARG A 190 -6.78 12.20 27.96
CA ARG A 190 -5.45 12.66 28.40
C ARG A 190 -4.46 12.73 27.22
N GLN A 191 -3.81 13.89 27.05
CA GLN A 191 -2.79 14.15 26.03
C GLN A 191 -1.45 14.61 26.64
N PRO A 192 -0.28 14.14 26.14
CA PRO A 192 -0.14 13.00 25.24
C PRO A 192 -0.52 11.68 25.96
N PRO A 193 -0.92 10.64 25.23
CA PRO A 193 -1.23 9.35 25.85
C PRO A 193 0.00 8.75 26.55
N PRO A 194 -0.14 8.21 27.77
CA PRO A 194 0.92 7.50 28.45
C PRO A 194 1.55 6.41 27.56
N ARG A 195 2.87 6.23 27.68
CA ARG A 195 3.59 5.12 27.05
C ARG A 195 3.72 3.94 28.00
N ILE A 196 3.67 2.74 27.44
CA ILE A 196 4.09 1.52 28.12
C ILE A 196 5.62 1.42 28.05
N THR A 197 6.25 1.13 29.17
CA THR A 197 7.71 1.01 29.28
C THR A 197 8.14 -0.46 29.42
N GLY A 198 9.43 -0.77 29.23
CA GLY A 198 9.93 -2.15 29.35
C GLY A 198 9.60 -3.06 28.16
N LEU A 199 9.25 -2.49 27.01
CA LEU A 199 9.07 -3.22 25.76
C LEU A 199 10.38 -3.91 25.32
N PRO A 200 10.32 -4.98 24.50
CA PRO A 200 11.50 -5.62 23.95
C PRO A 200 12.32 -4.65 23.09
N ALA A 201 13.58 -4.99 22.84
CA ALA A 201 14.40 -4.28 21.85
C ALA A 201 13.77 -4.46 20.46
N ILE A 202 13.47 -3.35 19.80
CA ILE A 202 12.78 -3.32 18.51
C ILE A 202 13.76 -2.83 17.44
N HIS A 203 13.91 -3.61 16.37
CA HIS A 203 14.66 -3.20 15.19
C HIS A 203 13.88 -2.13 14.42
N GLN A 204 14.55 -1.03 14.09
CA GLN A 204 13.96 0.15 13.47
C GLN A 204 14.47 0.34 12.03
N GLY A 205 13.65 0.96 11.17
CA GLY A 205 14.01 1.28 9.78
C GLY A 205 12.86 1.03 8.81
N GLN A 206 12.85 1.67 7.63
CA GLN A 206 11.77 1.68 6.62
C GLN A 206 10.42 1.04 7.04
N ASP A 207 10.20 -0.26 6.80
CA ASP A 207 8.95 -0.94 7.22
C ASP A 207 8.96 -1.64 8.57
N ALA A 208 10.11 -1.69 9.22
CA ALA A 208 10.33 -2.27 10.53
C ALA A 208 9.76 -1.43 11.67
N GLY A 209 9.63 -2.02 12.85
CA GLY A 209 9.36 -1.31 14.11
C GLY A 209 8.45 -2.11 15.04
N LEU A 210 7.76 -1.41 15.95
CA LEU A 210 6.63 -2.00 16.67
C LEU A 210 5.42 -1.99 15.75
N LEU A 211 4.99 -3.18 15.33
CA LEU A 211 3.97 -3.33 14.31
C LEU A 211 2.62 -3.52 14.97
N ASP A 212 2.07 -4.72 14.98
CA ASP A 212 0.72 -4.94 15.49
C ASP A 212 0.63 -5.09 17.01
N VAL A 213 -0.53 -4.75 17.56
CA VAL A 213 -0.92 -5.02 18.95
C VAL A 213 -2.30 -5.64 18.97
N ALA A 214 -2.47 -6.71 19.73
CA ALA A 214 -3.75 -7.38 19.88
C ALA A 214 -4.02 -7.77 21.34
N VAL A 215 -5.26 -7.62 21.79
CA VAL A 215 -5.68 -8.01 23.14
C VAL A 215 -6.17 -9.46 23.08
N GLY A 216 -5.61 -10.32 23.95
CA GLY A 216 -5.93 -11.73 23.95
C GLY A 216 -7.41 -12.01 24.22
N PRO A 217 -7.98 -13.09 23.65
CA PRO A 217 -9.42 -13.38 23.79
C PRO A 217 -9.85 -13.66 25.25
N ASN A 218 -8.89 -13.98 26.13
CA ASN A 218 -9.11 -14.25 27.55
C ASN A 218 -8.59 -13.12 28.45
N TYR A 219 -8.33 -11.92 27.92
CA TYR A 219 -7.65 -10.84 28.63
C TYR A 219 -8.27 -10.51 29.99
N ALA A 220 -9.61 -10.51 30.11
CA ALA A 220 -10.28 -10.25 31.38
C ALA A 220 -9.90 -11.23 32.51
N ARG A 221 -9.43 -12.45 32.16
CA ARG A 221 -8.99 -13.48 33.09
C ARG A 221 -7.47 -13.48 33.28
N ASP A 222 -6.71 -13.37 32.20
CA ASP A 222 -5.26 -13.61 32.24
C ASP A 222 -4.38 -12.40 31.89
N GLY A 223 -4.95 -11.33 31.34
CA GLY A 223 -4.27 -10.06 31.06
C GLY A 223 -3.30 -10.11 29.88
N TRP A 224 -3.39 -11.11 29.00
CA TRP A 224 -2.44 -11.25 27.89
C TRP A 224 -2.69 -10.27 26.74
N ILE A 225 -1.65 -9.52 26.39
CA ILE A 225 -1.55 -8.69 25.18
C ILE A 225 -0.47 -9.28 24.29
N TYR A 226 -0.69 -9.26 22.98
CA TYR A 226 0.21 -9.78 21.97
C TYR A 226 0.79 -8.63 21.16
N LEU A 227 2.07 -8.73 20.83
CA LEU A 227 2.79 -7.76 20.00
C LEU A 227 3.45 -8.47 18.83
N ALA A 228 3.36 -7.86 17.66
CA ALA A 228 4.22 -8.17 16.53
C ALA A 228 5.24 -7.04 16.36
N TYR A 229 6.52 -7.37 16.23
CA TYR A 229 7.57 -6.37 16.04
C TYR A 229 8.73 -6.91 15.21
N SER A 230 9.52 -5.99 14.67
CA SER A 230 10.74 -6.33 13.94
C SER A 230 11.89 -6.55 14.91
N ASP A 231 12.57 -7.66 14.76
CA ASP A 231 13.67 -8.10 15.59
C ASP A 231 14.94 -8.28 14.75
N SER A 232 16.11 -8.20 15.37
CA SER A 232 17.41 -8.42 14.71
C SER A 232 18.38 -9.05 15.69
N ASP A 233 19.32 -9.86 15.20
CA ASP A 233 20.32 -10.53 16.04
C ASP A 233 21.21 -9.49 16.76
N PRO A 234 21.15 -9.36 18.10
CA PRO A 234 21.88 -8.33 18.82
C PRO A 234 23.41 -8.47 18.69
N SER A 235 23.92 -9.65 18.33
CA SER A 235 25.35 -9.90 18.15
C SER A 235 25.92 -9.33 16.85
N LEU A 236 25.07 -9.09 15.85
CA LEU A 236 25.51 -8.52 14.57
C LEU A 236 25.74 -7.00 14.71
N PRO A 237 26.87 -6.47 14.22
CA PRO A 237 27.15 -5.05 14.26
C PRO A 237 26.17 -4.28 13.36
N GLU A 238 25.89 -3.03 13.72
CA GLU A 238 25.19 -2.14 12.80
C GLU A 238 26.05 -1.90 11.55
N PRO A 239 25.46 -1.95 10.35
CA PRO A 239 26.19 -1.64 9.13
C PRO A 239 26.71 -0.19 9.18
N PRO A 240 27.92 0.08 8.66
CA PRO A 240 28.44 1.44 8.61
C PRO A 240 27.49 2.30 7.76
N PRO A 241 27.29 3.58 8.12
CA PRO A 241 26.51 4.49 7.30
C PRO A 241 27.12 4.58 5.89
N PRO A 242 26.30 4.79 4.85
CA PRO A 242 26.81 4.97 3.49
C PRO A 242 27.78 6.17 3.45
N ALA A 243 28.84 6.06 2.65
CA ALA A 243 29.81 7.14 2.51
C ALA A 243 29.10 8.39 1.93
N PRO A 244 29.47 9.61 2.37
CA PRO A 244 28.90 10.84 1.84
C PRO A 244 28.99 10.86 0.30
N GLY A 245 27.87 11.13 -0.37
CA GLY A 245 27.81 11.18 -1.84
C GLY A 245 27.65 9.84 -2.55
N THR A 246 27.46 8.72 -1.84
CA THR A 246 27.13 7.42 -2.47
C THR A 246 25.77 7.49 -3.18
N PRO A 247 25.71 7.37 -4.53
CA PRO A 247 24.44 7.37 -5.24
C PRO A 247 23.74 6.01 -5.09
N GLY A 248 22.47 6.02 -4.68
CA GLY A 248 21.60 4.84 -4.74
C GLY A 248 21.33 4.12 -3.42
N PHE A 249 20.23 3.35 -3.43
CA PHE A 249 19.55 2.64 -2.33
C PHE A 249 20.33 1.46 -1.73
N GLN A 250 21.66 1.49 -1.67
CA GLN A 250 22.43 0.46 -0.95
C GLN A 250 22.48 0.76 0.55
N ILE A 251 21.32 0.85 1.19
CA ILE A 251 21.24 0.83 2.64
C ILE A 251 21.57 -0.60 3.07
N LYS A 252 22.82 -0.84 3.48
CA LYS A 252 23.15 -2.07 4.21
C LYS A 252 22.36 -2.03 5.50
N ARG A 253 21.49 -3.02 5.71
CA ARG A 253 20.70 -3.16 6.93
C ARG A 253 21.10 -4.42 7.65
N LYS A 254 20.99 -4.35 8.97
CA LYS A 254 21.09 -5.54 9.81
C LYS A 254 19.98 -6.53 9.45
N PRO A 255 20.28 -7.84 9.32
CA PRO A 255 19.23 -8.82 9.09
C PRO A 255 18.14 -8.77 10.16
N SER A 256 16.89 -8.78 9.72
CA SER A 256 15.73 -8.63 10.59
C SER A 256 14.54 -9.48 10.15
N MET A 257 13.63 -9.73 11.09
CA MET A 257 12.46 -10.61 10.94
C MET A 257 11.31 -10.14 11.84
N THR A 258 10.07 -10.50 11.49
CA THR A 258 8.89 -10.34 12.34
C THR A 258 8.87 -11.38 13.45
N VAL A 259 8.66 -10.94 14.70
CA VAL A 259 8.53 -11.77 15.90
C VAL A 259 7.19 -11.51 16.56
N ILE A 260 6.57 -12.57 17.11
CA ILE A 260 5.34 -12.47 17.90
C ILE A 260 5.64 -12.83 19.36
N VAL A 261 5.25 -11.95 20.27
CA VAL A 261 5.33 -12.18 21.73
C VAL A 261 3.98 -11.90 22.38
N ARG A 262 3.80 -12.38 23.61
CA ARG A 262 2.76 -11.89 24.52
C ARG A 262 3.36 -11.40 25.83
N GLY A 263 2.64 -10.56 26.54
CA GLY A 263 3.03 -10.00 27.83
C GLY A 263 1.84 -9.37 28.53
N LYS A 264 2.09 -8.75 29.68
CA LYS A 264 1.08 -8.07 30.49
C LYS A 264 1.51 -6.64 30.77
N ILE A 265 0.54 -5.76 30.97
CA ILE A 265 0.78 -4.39 31.42
C ILE A 265 0.42 -4.30 32.90
N ASP A 266 1.37 -3.90 33.73
CA ASP A 266 1.14 -3.71 35.17
C ASP A 266 0.49 -2.34 35.48
N ALA A 267 0.13 -2.11 36.75
CA ALA A 267 -0.50 -0.86 37.18
C ALA A 267 0.40 0.39 37.01
N ALA A 268 1.70 0.21 36.79
CA ALA A 268 2.65 1.29 36.52
C ALA A 268 2.91 1.47 35.01
N ASN A 269 2.08 0.88 34.14
CA ASN A 269 2.24 0.88 32.68
C ASN A 269 3.59 0.30 32.22
N ARG A 270 4.02 -0.81 32.84
CA ARG A 270 5.21 -1.56 32.40
C ARG A 270 4.80 -2.86 31.73
N TRP A 271 5.46 -3.17 30.62
CA TRP A 271 5.40 -4.47 29.98
C TRP A 271 6.15 -5.50 30.82
N THR A 272 5.48 -6.59 31.14
CA THR A 272 5.95 -7.62 32.07
C THR A 272 5.54 -9.01 31.60
N ALA A 273 6.11 -10.04 32.23
CA ALA A 273 5.75 -11.45 31.99
C ALA A 273 5.81 -11.87 30.51
N GLN A 274 6.78 -11.35 29.75
CA GLN A 274 6.90 -11.61 28.32
C GLN A 274 7.11 -13.11 28.04
N GLN A 275 6.40 -13.62 27.05
CA GLN A 275 6.55 -14.96 26.50
C GLN A 275 6.64 -14.89 24.98
N GLU A 276 7.55 -15.68 24.42
CA GLU A 276 7.66 -15.85 22.98
C GLU A 276 6.51 -16.71 22.45
N ILE A 277 5.90 -16.26 21.36
CA ILE A 277 4.85 -16.99 20.64
C ILE A 277 5.40 -17.52 19.33
N PHE A 278 6.18 -16.71 18.63
CA PHE A 278 6.85 -17.12 17.40
C PHE A 278 8.14 -16.33 17.18
N ARG A 279 9.24 -17.05 16.96
CA ARG A 279 10.51 -16.52 16.48
C ARG A 279 11.15 -17.54 15.55
N ALA A 280 11.60 -17.07 14.39
CA ALA A 280 12.34 -17.90 13.45
C ALA A 280 13.83 -17.95 13.83
N PRO A 281 14.60 -18.99 13.42
CA PRO A 281 16.04 -19.00 13.63
C PRO A 281 16.73 -17.85 12.87
N TRP A 282 17.83 -17.32 13.41
CA TRP A 282 18.58 -16.20 12.80
C TRP A 282 19.00 -16.43 11.35
N SER A 283 19.18 -17.69 10.94
CA SER A 283 19.57 -18.08 9.58
C SER A 283 18.56 -17.69 8.50
N VAL A 284 17.30 -17.41 8.85
CA VAL A 284 16.29 -16.95 7.89
C VAL A 284 16.06 -15.44 7.92
N TYR A 285 16.76 -14.70 8.79
CA TYR A 285 16.68 -13.25 8.84
C TYR A 285 17.29 -12.65 7.58
N THR A 286 16.68 -11.58 7.06
CA THR A 286 17.09 -10.96 5.79
C THR A 286 17.43 -9.49 6.01
N PRO A 287 18.38 -8.91 5.25
CA PRO A 287 18.68 -7.47 5.32
C PRO A 287 17.61 -6.60 4.64
N SER A 288 16.47 -7.17 4.24
CA SER A 288 15.41 -6.42 3.58
C SER A 288 14.77 -5.40 4.51
N GLY A 289 14.47 -4.24 3.95
CA GLY A 289 13.73 -3.19 4.65
C GLY A 289 12.23 -3.34 4.64
N ALA A 290 11.70 -4.23 3.79
CA ALA A 290 10.33 -4.21 3.32
C ALA A 290 9.58 -5.49 3.69
N HIS A 291 8.25 -5.41 3.65
CA HIS A 291 7.33 -6.54 3.69
C HIS A 291 7.41 -7.38 4.97
N TYR A 292 7.14 -6.77 6.13
CA TYR A 292 7.13 -7.49 7.42
C TYR A 292 5.81 -8.24 7.67
N GLY A 293 4.73 -7.96 6.92
CA GLY A 293 3.39 -8.44 7.26
C GLY A 293 2.97 -7.92 8.63
N SER A 294 2.76 -8.84 9.59
CA SER A 294 2.64 -8.68 11.06
C SER A 294 1.26 -8.71 11.69
N ARG A 295 0.17 -8.69 10.91
CA ARG A 295 -1.19 -8.58 11.46
C ARG A 295 -1.53 -9.81 12.31
N ILE A 296 -2.01 -9.62 13.53
CA ILE A 296 -2.46 -10.66 14.46
C ILE A 296 -3.98 -10.78 14.41
N LEU A 297 -4.50 -12.00 14.40
CA LEU A 297 -5.92 -12.30 14.39
C LEU A 297 -6.22 -13.52 15.27
N PHE A 298 -7.23 -13.42 16.14
CA PHE A 298 -7.71 -14.55 16.95
C PHE A 298 -8.98 -15.13 16.36
N ASP A 299 -9.10 -16.46 16.35
CA ASP A 299 -10.30 -17.13 15.82
C ASP A 299 -11.41 -17.39 16.86
N GLY A 300 -11.15 -17.04 18.12
CA GLY A 300 -12.06 -17.32 19.24
C GLY A 300 -12.13 -18.81 19.62
N LYS A 301 -11.31 -19.68 19.02
CA LYS A 301 -11.27 -21.14 19.22
C LYS A 301 -9.94 -21.63 19.77
N GLY A 302 -9.12 -20.72 20.29
CA GLY A 302 -7.83 -21.04 20.90
C GLY A 302 -6.63 -20.90 19.97
N HIS A 303 -6.81 -20.32 18.78
CA HIS A 303 -5.71 -20.09 17.84
C HIS A 303 -5.43 -18.61 17.62
N LEU A 304 -4.17 -18.33 17.31
CA LEU A 304 -3.66 -17.06 16.84
C LEU A 304 -3.17 -17.25 15.41
N PHE A 305 -3.61 -16.39 14.51
CA PHE A 305 -3.11 -16.24 13.16
C PHE A 305 -2.23 -15.01 13.07
N PHE A 306 -1.16 -15.08 12.27
CA PHE A 306 -0.33 -13.93 11.98
C PHE A 306 0.26 -13.98 10.58
N SER A 307 0.46 -12.81 9.97
CA SER A 307 1.09 -12.71 8.64
C SER A 307 2.58 -12.39 8.72
N ILE A 308 3.35 -12.91 7.75
CA ILE A 308 4.73 -12.50 7.49
C ILE A 308 4.90 -12.36 5.97
N GLY A 309 5.33 -11.18 5.51
CA GLY A 309 5.63 -10.93 4.09
C GLY A 309 6.90 -11.65 3.61
N GLU A 310 7.15 -11.65 2.30
CA GLU A 310 8.24 -12.44 1.70
C GLU A 310 9.63 -11.80 1.78
N ARG A 311 9.70 -10.55 2.25
CA ARG A 311 10.93 -9.78 2.50
C ARG A 311 11.69 -9.34 1.25
N GLY A 312 11.03 -9.17 0.11
CA GLY A 312 11.63 -8.67 -1.13
C GLY A 312 12.34 -9.72 -1.99
N ASP A 313 12.32 -11.00 -1.62
CA ASP A 313 12.62 -12.14 -2.49
C ASP A 313 11.38 -13.04 -2.65
N MET A 314 10.68 -12.86 -3.77
CA MET A 314 9.42 -13.56 -4.08
C MET A 314 9.53 -15.10 -4.06
N LYS A 315 10.73 -15.68 -4.18
CA LYS A 315 10.92 -17.14 -4.07
C LYS A 315 10.51 -17.67 -2.70
N ASN A 316 10.64 -16.83 -1.66
CA ASN A 316 10.27 -17.19 -0.31
C ASN A 316 8.78 -17.53 -0.19
N ALA A 317 7.91 -16.86 -0.94
CA ALA A 317 6.47 -17.04 -0.84
C ALA A 317 6.02 -18.47 -1.18
N GLN A 318 6.67 -19.10 -2.17
CA GLN A 318 6.42 -20.49 -2.57
C GLN A 318 7.19 -21.53 -1.72
N ASN A 319 8.31 -21.13 -1.12
CA ASN A 319 9.12 -22.04 -0.31
C ASN A 319 8.47 -22.28 1.07
N LEU A 320 8.09 -23.54 1.35
CA LEU A 320 7.46 -23.93 2.61
C LEU A 320 8.46 -24.12 3.76
N ALA A 321 9.77 -24.13 3.49
CA ALA A 321 10.82 -24.26 4.51
C ALA A 321 11.17 -22.94 5.21
N THR A 322 10.56 -21.83 4.78
CA THR A 322 10.78 -20.49 5.32
C THR A 322 9.46 -19.90 5.83
N PRO A 323 9.47 -19.06 6.89
CA PRO A 323 8.25 -18.42 7.39
C PRO A 323 7.79 -17.24 6.53
N LEU A 324 8.55 -16.88 5.50
CA LEU A 324 8.37 -15.67 4.72
C LEU A 324 7.31 -15.85 3.63
N GLY A 325 6.42 -14.86 3.47
CA GLY A 325 5.33 -14.88 2.48
C GLY A 325 4.23 -15.88 2.83
N LYS A 326 3.81 -15.88 4.11
CA LYS A 326 2.90 -16.86 4.72
C LYS A 326 1.88 -16.17 5.63
N ILE A 327 0.74 -16.84 5.80
CA ILE A 327 -0.06 -16.70 7.01
C ILE A 327 0.19 -17.94 7.86
N HIS A 328 0.45 -17.72 9.14
CA HIS A 328 0.70 -18.77 10.12
C HIS A 328 -0.49 -18.93 11.06
N ARG A 329 -0.65 -20.13 11.63
CA ARG A 329 -1.59 -20.46 12.70
C ARG A 329 -0.85 -21.21 13.83
N VAL A 330 -0.98 -20.70 15.05
CA VAL A 330 -0.45 -21.32 16.28
C VAL A 330 -1.54 -21.32 17.36
N ASN A 331 -1.36 -22.11 18.43
CA ASN A 331 -2.16 -21.97 19.64
C ASN A 331 -1.83 -20.65 20.35
N LEU A 332 -2.68 -20.23 21.30
CA LEU A 332 -2.46 -18.98 22.05
C LEU A 332 -1.11 -18.90 22.79
N ASP A 333 -0.47 -20.04 23.09
CA ASP A 333 0.84 -20.15 23.73
C ASP A 333 2.01 -20.35 22.75
N GLY A 334 1.75 -20.32 21.44
CA GLY A 334 2.76 -20.53 20.39
C GLY A 334 2.97 -22.00 19.99
N SER A 335 2.39 -22.96 20.69
CA SER A 335 2.46 -24.37 20.29
C SER A 335 1.73 -24.63 18.96
N ILE A 336 2.16 -25.65 18.21
CA ILE A 336 1.63 -25.91 16.87
C ILE A 336 0.35 -26.76 16.93
N PRO A 337 -0.77 -26.31 16.34
CA PRO A 337 -1.97 -27.14 16.19
C PRO A 337 -1.68 -28.36 15.33
N ALA A 338 -2.05 -29.55 15.82
CA ALA A 338 -1.78 -30.82 15.14
C ALA A 338 -2.53 -30.97 13.80
N ASP A 339 -3.58 -30.18 13.59
CA ASP A 339 -4.39 -30.11 12.39
C ASP A 339 -3.94 -28.99 11.43
N ASN A 340 -2.77 -28.37 11.61
CA ASN A 340 -2.21 -27.48 10.59
C ASN A 340 -1.93 -28.23 9.27
N PRO A 341 -2.05 -27.57 8.11
CA PRO A 341 -1.98 -28.23 6.80
C PRO A 341 -0.64 -28.89 6.48
N PHE A 342 0.46 -28.39 7.05
CA PHE A 342 1.81 -28.82 6.68
C PHE A 342 2.57 -29.55 7.81
N VAL A 343 1.90 -29.93 8.90
CA VAL A 343 2.55 -30.61 10.05
C VAL A 343 3.22 -31.92 9.65
N ARG A 344 2.68 -32.60 8.64
CA ARG A 344 3.18 -33.89 8.14
C ARG A 344 3.93 -33.77 6.82
N THR A 345 4.21 -32.55 6.37
CA THR A 345 4.92 -32.29 5.11
C THR A 345 6.40 -32.14 5.41
N ALA A 346 7.22 -33.07 4.93
CA ALA A 346 8.66 -33.05 5.17
C ALA A 346 9.28 -31.74 4.66
N GLY A 347 10.05 -31.08 5.53
CA GLY A 347 10.73 -29.80 5.23
C GLY A 347 9.85 -28.56 5.28
N ALA A 348 8.53 -28.68 5.47
CA ALA A 348 7.65 -27.52 5.63
C ALA A 348 7.61 -27.05 7.09
N LEU A 349 7.44 -25.74 7.30
CA LEU A 349 7.19 -25.22 8.64
C LEU A 349 5.76 -25.58 9.09
N PRO A 350 5.61 -26.21 10.26
CA PRO A 350 4.33 -26.76 10.68
C PRO A 350 3.33 -25.67 11.11
N SER A 351 3.78 -24.43 11.32
CA SER A 351 2.91 -23.28 11.62
C SER A 351 2.21 -22.69 10.40
N ILE A 352 2.61 -23.04 9.17
CA ILE A 352 2.03 -22.45 7.95
C ILE A 352 0.55 -22.82 7.85
N TRP A 353 -0.31 -21.81 7.64
CA TRP A 353 -1.72 -21.97 7.32
C TRP A 353 -1.98 -21.81 5.83
N SER A 354 -1.38 -20.79 5.20
CA SER A 354 -1.41 -20.58 3.75
C SER A 354 -0.10 -19.92 3.28
N TYR A 355 0.16 -19.96 1.98
CA TYR A 355 1.41 -19.50 1.39
C TYR A 355 1.19 -18.83 0.03
N GLY A 356 2.26 -18.31 -0.58
CA GLY A 356 2.17 -17.56 -1.83
C GLY A 356 1.72 -16.12 -1.62
N HIS A 357 2.15 -15.50 -0.52
CA HIS A 357 1.84 -14.11 -0.15
C HIS A 357 3.06 -13.19 -0.34
N ARG A 358 2.83 -11.94 -0.73
CA ARG A 358 3.81 -10.86 -0.87
C ARG A 358 4.00 -10.08 0.44
N ASN A 359 2.98 -9.36 0.87
CA ASN A 359 2.99 -8.55 2.08
C ASN A 359 1.57 -8.35 2.67
N PRO A 360 1.06 -9.33 3.43
CA PRO A 360 -0.27 -9.25 4.04
C PRO A 360 -0.29 -8.27 5.23
N GLU A 361 -1.04 -7.18 5.14
CA GLU A 361 -1.08 -6.10 6.14
C GLU A 361 -2.38 -6.08 6.97
N GLY A 362 -3.42 -6.77 6.47
CA GLY A 362 -4.75 -6.83 7.08
C GLY A 362 -5.27 -8.26 7.17
N LEU A 363 -5.94 -8.58 8.28
CA LEU A 363 -6.62 -9.85 8.53
C LEU A 363 -7.88 -9.55 9.33
N ALA A 364 -9.00 -10.15 8.93
CA ALA A 364 -10.26 -10.08 9.67
C ALA A 364 -11.03 -11.39 9.51
N ILE A 365 -11.82 -11.77 10.50
CA ILE A 365 -12.78 -12.87 10.37
C ILE A 365 -14.12 -12.29 10.01
N ASP A 366 -14.76 -12.84 8.98
CA ASP A 366 -16.18 -12.61 8.77
C ASP A 366 -16.94 -13.36 9.87
N PRO A 367 -17.56 -12.65 10.83
CA PRO A 367 -18.20 -13.27 11.98
C PRO A 367 -19.42 -14.13 11.60
N ARG A 368 -19.98 -13.93 10.40
CA ARG A 368 -21.14 -14.67 9.91
C ARG A 368 -20.74 -16.05 9.39
N THR A 369 -19.52 -16.19 8.89
CA THR A 369 -19.06 -17.40 8.20
C THR A 369 -17.85 -18.05 8.85
N GLY A 370 -17.12 -17.34 9.70
CA GLY A 370 -15.85 -17.77 10.28
C GLY A 370 -14.69 -17.78 9.28
N LEU A 371 -14.88 -17.24 8.07
CA LEU A 371 -13.84 -17.20 7.04
C LEU A 371 -12.87 -16.04 7.29
N ILE A 372 -11.60 -16.28 7.05
CA ILE A 372 -10.53 -15.27 7.20
C ILE A 372 -10.43 -14.49 5.88
N TRP A 373 -10.53 -13.18 5.97
CA TRP A 373 -10.24 -12.24 4.90
C TRP A 373 -8.89 -11.60 5.15
N GLU A 374 -8.22 -11.21 4.07
CA GLU A 374 -6.86 -10.69 4.06
C GLU A 374 -6.74 -9.56 3.05
N SER A 375 -5.84 -8.61 3.32
CA SER A 375 -5.48 -7.58 2.33
C SER A 375 -3.97 -7.36 2.24
N GLU A 376 -3.48 -7.33 1.01
CA GLU A 376 -2.06 -7.39 0.70
C GLU A 376 -1.64 -6.33 -0.33
N HIS A 377 -0.43 -5.81 -0.16
CA HIS A 377 0.23 -4.97 -1.17
C HIS A 377 0.72 -5.82 -2.35
N GLY A 378 0.28 -5.48 -3.56
CA GLY A 378 0.84 -5.97 -4.81
C GLY A 378 2.18 -5.31 -5.16
N PRO A 379 2.78 -5.65 -6.31
CA PRO A 379 3.97 -4.98 -6.84
C PRO A 379 3.61 -3.56 -7.35
N VAL A 380 3.73 -3.29 -8.66
CA VAL A 380 3.14 -2.09 -9.26
C VAL A 380 1.70 -2.43 -9.66
N GLY A 381 0.75 -1.90 -8.89
CA GLY A 381 -0.65 -2.34 -8.90
C GLY A 381 -0.80 -3.79 -8.40
N GLY A 382 -1.99 -4.35 -8.57
CA GLY A 382 -2.30 -5.72 -8.16
C GLY A 382 -2.38 -5.89 -6.65
N ASP A 383 -2.79 -4.84 -5.91
CA ASP A 383 -3.14 -5.01 -4.49
C ASP A 383 -4.37 -5.91 -4.38
N GLU A 384 -4.45 -6.73 -3.34
CA GLU A 384 -5.44 -7.80 -3.28
C GLU A 384 -6.29 -7.78 -2.00
N ILE A 385 -7.50 -8.31 -2.13
CA ILE A 385 -8.34 -8.79 -1.03
C ILE A 385 -8.55 -10.27 -1.23
N ASN A 386 -8.06 -11.08 -0.29
CA ASN A 386 -8.08 -12.52 -0.37
C ASN A 386 -9.04 -13.14 0.66
N LEU A 387 -9.59 -14.29 0.29
CA LEU A 387 -10.32 -15.16 1.20
C LEU A 387 -9.42 -16.34 1.54
N ILE A 388 -8.93 -16.39 2.78
CA ILE A 388 -7.86 -17.28 3.21
C ILE A 388 -8.37 -18.69 3.53
N GLU A 389 -7.79 -19.67 2.86
CA GLU A 389 -8.12 -21.08 2.97
C GLU A 389 -6.96 -21.91 3.53
N ARG A 390 -7.32 -22.99 4.22
CA ARG A 390 -6.37 -23.92 4.81
C ARG A 390 -5.52 -24.58 3.72
N GLY A 391 -4.20 -24.37 3.78
CA GLY A 391 -3.21 -25.00 2.92
C GLY A 391 -3.14 -24.43 1.50
N ALA A 392 -3.90 -23.39 1.19
CA ALA A 392 -3.97 -22.83 -0.15
C ALA A 392 -2.74 -21.98 -0.51
N ASN A 393 -2.48 -21.91 -1.82
CA ASN A 393 -1.45 -21.11 -2.45
C ASN A 393 -2.07 -19.87 -3.09
N TYR A 394 -1.64 -18.67 -2.69
CA TYR A 394 -2.09 -17.39 -3.23
C TYR A 394 -1.20 -16.88 -4.37
N GLY A 395 -0.20 -17.68 -4.76
CA GLY A 395 0.43 -17.60 -6.07
C GLY A 395 1.57 -16.59 -6.22
N TRP A 396 1.78 -15.66 -5.27
CA TRP A 396 2.90 -14.72 -5.35
C TRP A 396 4.24 -15.45 -5.54
N GLY A 397 5.07 -14.92 -6.44
CA GLY A 397 6.28 -15.56 -6.95
C GLY A 397 6.08 -16.41 -8.21
N VAL A 398 4.83 -16.63 -8.64
CA VAL A 398 4.49 -17.35 -9.88
C VAL A 398 3.42 -16.62 -10.68
N VAL A 399 2.43 -16.02 -10.01
CA VAL A 399 1.38 -15.21 -10.62
C VAL A 399 1.22 -13.88 -9.88
N SER A 400 0.71 -12.87 -10.57
CA SER A 400 0.32 -11.59 -9.96
C SER A 400 -0.75 -10.88 -10.78
N LYS A 401 -1.68 -10.20 -10.12
CA LYS A 401 -2.56 -9.23 -10.80
C LYS A 401 -1.87 -7.89 -11.10
N GLY A 402 -0.68 -7.68 -10.53
CA GLY A 402 0.14 -6.48 -10.74
C GLY A 402 1.32 -6.75 -11.68
N MET A 403 2.05 -5.68 -12.01
CA MET A 403 3.24 -5.79 -12.87
C MET A 403 4.47 -6.11 -12.02
N GLN A 404 5.06 -7.29 -12.21
CA GLN A 404 6.28 -7.74 -11.54
C GLN A 404 7.24 -8.37 -12.57
N PRO A 405 8.47 -7.83 -12.75
CA PRO A 405 9.47 -8.49 -13.56
C PRO A 405 9.72 -9.93 -13.11
N GLY A 406 9.67 -10.87 -14.07
CA GLY A 406 9.80 -12.30 -13.83
C GLY A 406 8.49 -13.05 -13.56
N ILE A 407 7.34 -12.34 -13.56
CA ILE A 407 6.01 -12.93 -13.44
C ILE A 407 5.14 -12.40 -14.58
N ASP A 408 4.80 -13.27 -15.54
CA ASP A 408 3.95 -12.91 -16.69
C ASP A 408 2.50 -13.41 -16.54
N ALA A 409 2.29 -14.44 -15.71
CA ALA A 409 0.98 -15.06 -15.53
C ALA A 409 0.15 -14.31 -14.48
N VAL A 410 -1.14 -14.16 -14.74
CA VAL A 410 -2.10 -13.53 -13.80
C VAL A 410 -2.93 -14.54 -13.01
N SER A 411 -2.84 -15.83 -13.35
CA SER A 411 -3.51 -16.95 -12.66
C SER A 411 -2.85 -18.28 -13.08
N ALA A 412 -2.95 -19.32 -12.26
CA ALA A 412 -2.43 -20.65 -12.58
C ALA A 412 -3.19 -21.77 -11.83
N PRO A 413 -3.24 -23.01 -12.37
CA PRO A 413 -3.85 -24.14 -11.67
C PRO A 413 -3.21 -24.39 -10.29
N GLY A 414 -4.06 -24.68 -9.29
CA GLY A 414 -3.62 -24.91 -7.92
C GLY A 414 -3.30 -23.65 -7.12
N MET A 415 -3.55 -22.47 -7.69
CA MET A 415 -3.44 -21.17 -7.01
C MET A 415 -4.83 -20.52 -6.89
N VAL A 416 -5.04 -19.79 -5.82
CA VAL A 416 -6.30 -19.11 -5.51
C VAL A 416 -6.22 -17.68 -6.02
N ASP A 417 -7.17 -17.30 -6.86
CA ASP A 417 -7.33 -15.91 -7.30
C ASP A 417 -7.93 -15.04 -6.18
N PRO A 418 -7.56 -13.75 -6.11
CA PRO A 418 -8.10 -12.83 -5.12
C PRO A 418 -9.59 -12.56 -5.34
N ALA A 419 -10.31 -12.30 -4.24
CA ALA A 419 -11.73 -11.95 -4.27
C ALA A 419 -11.97 -10.56 -4.86
N ALA A 420 -11.00 -9.65 -4.71
CA ALA A 420 -10.91 -8.38 -5.42
C ALA A 420 -9.43 -7.97 -5.56
N TRP A 421 -9.11 -7.18 -6.58
CA TRP A 421 -7.78 -6.62 -6.77
C TRP A 421 -7.84 -5.20 -7.33
N TYR A 422 -6.77 -4.43 -7.15
CA TYR A 422 -6.75 -3.00 -7.48
C TYR A 422 -5.56 -2.62 -8.37
N PHE A 423 -5.88 -1.84 -9.39
CA PHE A 423 -4.92 -1.15 -10.25
C PHE A 423 -5.50 0.23 -10.62
N PRO A 424 -4.79 1.34 -10.38
CA PRO A 424 -3.45 1.45 -9.78
C PRO A 424 -3.40 1.11 -8.27
N THR A 425 -2.20 1.03 -7.70
CA THR A 425 -1.96 0.71 -6.27
C THR A 425 -2.71 1.66 -5.33
N ILE A 426 -3.46 1.08 -4.39
CA ILE A 426 -4.08 1.72 -3.24
C ILE A 426 -3.27 1.50 -1.94
N ALA A 427 -2.44 0.45 -1.90
CA ALA A 427 -1.68 -0.05 -0.75
C ALA A 427 -2.59 -0.34 0.47
N PRO A 428 -3.38 -1.44 0.43
CA PRO A 428 -4.32 -1.77 1.50
C PRO A 428 -3.59 -2.19 2.79
N SER A 429 -4.18 -1.91 3.94
CA SER A 429 -3.57 -2.14 5.25
C SER A 429 -4.54 -2.83 6.21
N GLY A 430 -4.92 -2.23 7.34
CA GLY A 430 -5.89 -2.84 8.25
C GLY A 430 -7.25 -3.06 7.58
N ILE A 431 -7.88 -4.19 7.89
CA ILE A 431 -9.25 -4.50 7.48
C ILE A 431 -10.09 -4.92 8.69
N GLY A 432 -11.41 -4.74 8.63
CA GLY A 432 -12.30 -5.15 9.70
C GLY A 432 -13.75 -5.25 9.27
N PHE A 433 -14.44 -6.30 9.70
CA PHE A 433 -15.90 -6.38 9.55
C PHE A 433 -16.58 -5.50 10.59
N TYR A 434 -17.60 -4.76 10.17
CA TYR A 434 -18.42 -4.01 11.11
C TYR A 434 -19.58 -4.85 11.65
N GLU A 435 -19.58 -5.06 12.97
CA GLU A 435 -20.58 -5.88 13.67
C GLU A 435 -21.52 -5.07 14.57
N GLY A 436 -21.19 -3.79 14.80
CA GLY A 436 -21.96 -2.93 15.67
C GLY A 436 -23.34 -2.57 15.10
N ASN A 437 -24.09 -1.81 15.89
CA ASN A 437 -25.44 -1.36 15.54
C ASN A 437 -25.55 0.17 15.46
N ARG A 438 -24.43 0.89 15.44
CA ARG A 438 -24.38 2.36 15.38
C ARG A 438 -24.52 2.90 13.95
N TYR A 439 -24.13 2.12 12.94
CA TYR A 439 -24.33 2.45 11.53
C TYR A 439 -25.19 1.36 10.87
N ALA A 440 -26.49 1.63 10.69
CA ALA A 440 -27.43 0.63 10.18
C ALA A 440 -27.03 0.13 8.78
N GLY A 441 -26.52 1.01 7.92
CA GLY A 441 -26.11 0.68 6.54
C GLY A 441 -24.81 -0.11 6.41
N TRP A 442 -24.01 -0.24 7.47
CA TRP A 442 -22.67 -0.83 7.38
C TRP A 442 -22.54 -2.22 8.00
N LYS A 443 -23.58 -2.73 8.67
CA LYS A 443 -23.51 -4.03 9.36
C LYS A 443 -23.15 -5.17 8.38
N GLY A 444 -22.11 -5.93 8.72
CA GLY A 444 -21.57 -7.02 7.90
C GLY A 444 -20.72 -6.57 6.71
N SER A 445 -20.47 -5.26 6.55
CA SER A 445 -19.52 -4.76 5.54
C SER A 445 -18.08 -4.96 6.02
N LEU A 446 -17.19 -5.22 5.07
CA LEU A 446 -15.75 -5.24 5.30
C LEU A 446 -15.17 -3.87 4.98
N PHE A 447 -14.50 -3.25 5.95
CA PHE A 447 -13.76 -2.01 5.73
C PHE A 447 -12.31 -2.30 5.39
N VAL A 448 -11.76 -1.54 4.45
CA VAL A 448 -10.38 -1.65 3.97
C VAL A 448 -9.70 -0.29 4.07
N CYS A 449 -8.70 -0.19 4.94
CA CYS A 449 -7.82 0.97 5.03
C CYS A 449 -6.81 0.96 3.88
N ALA A 450 -6.53 2.11 3.26
CA ALA A 450 -5.55 2.21 2.19
C ALA A 450 -4.58 3.38 2.41
N LEU A 451 -3.30 3.08 2.26
CA LEU A 451 -2.19 3.96 2.56
C LEU A 451 -1.91 4.92 1.40
N ARG A 452 -1.53 4.40 0.22
CA ARG A 452 -1.18 5.21 -0.96
C ARG A 452 -2.42 5.87 -1.54
N GLY A 453 -3.54 5.15 -1.55
CA GLY A 453 -4.84 5.66 -1.97
C GLY A 453 -5.47 6.64 -0.98
N GLN A 454 -4.92 6.81 0.23
CA GLN A 454 -5.41 7.72 1.26
C GLN A 454 -6.93 7.61 1.50
N GLN A 455 -7.44 6.38 1.49
CA GLN A 455 -8.88 6.12 1.47
C GLN A 455 -9.28 5.09 2.50
N LEU A 456 -10.49 5.25 3.03
CA LEU A 456 -11.23 4.17 3.67
C LEU A 456 -12.24 3.64 2.66
N ARG A 457 -12.19 2.34 2.38
CA ARG A 457 -13.12 1.67 1.47
C ARG A 457 -14.06 0.77 2.25
N ARG A 458 -15.32 0.67 1.83
CA ARG A 458 -16.29 -0.31 2.34
C ARG A 458 -16.60 -1.30 1.22
N LEU A 459 -16.56 -2.59 1.54
CA LEU A 459 -16.89 -3.70 0.65
C LEU A 459 -18.15 -4.40 1.18
N THR A 460 -19.09 -4.65 0.27
CA THR A 460 -20.25 -5.50 0.54
C THR A 460 -19.89 -6.93 0.19
N ILE A 461 -19.94 -7.82 1.18
CA ILE A 461 -19.61 -9.23 1.03
C ILE A 461 -20.88 -10.08 1.01
N LYS A 462 -21.03 -10.92 -0.03
CA LYS A 462 -22.07 -11.97 -0.11
C LYS A 462 -21.40 -13.32 -0.30
N GLY A 463 -21.52 -14.17 0.73
CA GLY A 463 -20.83 -15.45 0.75
C GLY A 463 -19.32 -15.26 0.65
N ARG A 464 -18.74 -15.66 -0.48
CA ARG A 464 -17.29 -15.64 -0.73
C ARG A 464 -16.84 -14.51 -1.66
N HIS A 465 -17.77 -13.64 -2.07
CA HIS A 465 -17.53 -12.64 -3.11
C HIS A 465 -17.69 -11.22 -2.59
N VAL A 466 -16.84 -10.33 -3.07
CA VAL A 466 -17.06 -8.88 -3.04
C VAL A 466 -18.09 -8.57 -4.14
N VAL A 467 -19.27 -8.08 -3.77
CA VAL A 467 -20.36 -7.81 -4.73
C VAL A 467 -20.58 -6.33 -4.99
N ASP A 468 -20.03 -5.47 -4.13
CA ASP A 468 -20.11 -4.02 -4.26
C ASP A 468 -19.02 -3.35 -3.41
N GLN A 469 -18.66 -2.11 -3.74
CA GLN A 469 -17.63 -1.35 -3.05
C GLN A 469 -17.84 0.16 -3.15
N GLU A 470 -17.45 0.89 -2.10
CA GLU A 470 -17.43 2.35 -2.10
C GLU A 470 -16.19 2.92 -1.42
N ILE A 471 -15.76 4.10 -1.87
CA ILE A 471 -14.82 4.93 -1.14
C ILE A 471 -15.63 5.73 -0.12
N VAL A 472 -15.45 5.43 1.16
CA VAL A 472 -16.16 6.10 2.26
C VAL A 472 -15.64 7.52 2.45
N PHE A 473 -14.32 7.69 2.40
CA PHE A 473 -13.66 8.99 2.27
C PHE A 473 -12.28 8.80 1.63
N SER A 474 -11.73 9.86 1.04
CA SER A 474 -10.37 9.93 0.50
C SER A 474 -9.68 11.23 0.89
N ASP A 475 -8.37 11.30 0.66
CA ASP A 475 -7.56 12.53 0.71
C ASP A 475 -7.48 13.21 2.09
N LEU A 476 -7.81 12.49 3.16
CA LEU A 476 -7.68 12.93 4.56
C LEU A 476 -6.40 12.40 5.23
N GLY A 477 -5.53 11.74 4.47
CA GLY A 477 -4.31 11.08 4.95
C GLY A 477 -4.30 9.59 4.68
N ARG A 478 -3.17 8.96 4.99
CA ARG A 478 -2.94 7.52 4.78
C ARG A 478 -3.67 6.74 5.86
N VAL A 479 -4.60 5.87 5.47
CA VAL A 479 -5.42 5.11 6.43
C VAL A 479 -4.72 3.79 6.71
N ARG A 480 -4.44 3.48 7.98
CA ARG A 480 -3.56 2.38 8.41
C ARG A 480 -4.30 1.24 9.11
N ALA A 481 -5.18 1.54 10.05
CA ALA A 481 -5.86 0.51 10.82
C ALA A 481 -7.26 0.95 11.21
N ILE A 482 -8.14 -0.02 11.44
CA ILE A 482 -9.53 0.20 11.82
C ILE A 482 -9.93 -0.83 12.87
N ALA A 483 -10.72 -0.41 13.86
CA ALA A 483 -11.41 -1.34 14.74
C ALA A 483 -12.79 -0.81 15.12
N THR A 484 -13.67 -1.73 15.52
CA THR A 484 -14.93 -1.38 16.18
C THR A 484 -14.67 -1.28 17.68
N GLY A 485 -15.01 -0.13 18.27
CA GLY A 485 -14.93 0.07 19.71
C GLY A 485 -16.03 -0.67 20.48
N PRO A 486 -15.89 -0.82 21.80
CA PRO A 486 -16.91 -1.45 22.65
C PRO A 486 -18.24 -0.67 22.67
N ASP A 487 -18.21 0.61 22.27
CA ASP A 487 -19.39 1.45 22.05
C ASP A 487 -20.08 1.23 20.68
N GLY A 488 -19.52 0.35 19.85
CA GLY A 488 -20.02 0.02 18.52
C GLY A 488 -19.69 1.06 17.45
N LEU A 489 -18.83 2.03 17.72
CA LEU A 489 -18.35 3.01 16.74
C LEU A 489 -17.08 2.53 16.04
N LEU A 490 -16.80 3.04 14.84
CA LEU A 490 -15.57 2.77 14.11
C LEU A 490 -14.48 3.78 14.46
N TYR A 491 -13.30 3.26 14.76
CA TYR A 491 -12.08 3.99 15.09
C TYR A 491 -11.05 3.73 14.00
N VAL A 492 -10.48 4.80 13.47
CA VAL A 492 -9.57 4.75 12.32
C VAL A 492 -8.26 5.41 12.67
N LEU A 493 -7.18 4.70 12.43
CA LEU A 493 -5.81 5.16 12.63
C LEU A 493 -5.25 5.65 11.29
N MET A 494 -4.73 6.87 11.29
CA MET A 494 -4.30 7.56 10.08
C MET A 494 -2.91 8.17 10.28
N THR A 495 -2.17 8.34 9.19
CA THR A 495 -0.92 9.10 9.17
C THR A 495 -0.95 10.15 8.07
N ASP A 496 -0.13 11.18 8.23
CA ASP A 496 0.09 12.17 7.19
C ASP A 496 0.69 11.49 5.94
N PRO A 497 0.47 12.08 4.75
CA PRO A 497 1.12 11.62 3.54
C PRO A 497 2.65 11.66 3.73
N THR A 498 3.33 10.71 3.12
CA THR A 498 4.80 10.60 3.17
C THR A 498 5.46 11.08 1.87
N GLY A 499 4.70 11.74 0.99
CA GLY A 499 5.15 12.13 -0.34
C GLY A 499 5.24 10.96 -1.34
N PRO A 500 5.95 11.12 -2.47
CA PRO A 500 5.95 10.18 -3.60
C PRO A 500 6.67 8.85 -3.35
N GLY A 501 7.22 8.62 -2.15
CA GLY A 501 7.79 7.32 -1.74
C GLY A 501 9.30 7.18 -1.92
N TRP A 502 10.00 8.18 -2.48
CA TRP A 502 11.46 8.21 -2.63
C TRP A 502 12.08 9.30 -1.74
N ASN A 503 13.26 9.05 -1.15
CA ASN A 503 13.95 9.96 -0.20
C ASN A 503 13.12 10.37 1.03
N VAL A 504 12.21 9.51 1.50
CA VAL A 504 11.51 9.73 2.76
C VAL A 504 12.51 9.53 3.91
N ASP A 505 12.72 10.60 4.68
CA ASP A 505 13.51 10.54 5.89
C ASP A 505 12.73 9.77 6.97
N PHE A 506 13.15 8.53 7.24
CA PHE A 506 12.58 7.68 8.30
C PHE A 506 13.20 7.94 9.68
N THR A 507 14.12 8.91 9.81
CA THR A 507 14.66 9.30 11.11
C THR A 507 13.66 10.12 11.93
N ASN A 508 12.67 10.71 11.27
CA ASN A 508 11.57 11.43 11.89
C ASN A 508 10.26 10.60 11.83
N PRO A 509 9.43 10.63 12.88
CA PRO A 509 8.12 9.98 12.86
C PRO A 509 7.18 10.66 11.87
N VAL A 510 6.39 9.86 11.14
CA VAL A 510 5.27 10.35 10.35
C VAL A 510 4.12 10.64 11.31
N ARG A 511 3.67 11.89 11.37
CA ARG A 511 2.60 12.27 12.28
C ARG A 511 1.31 11.52 11.93
N GLY A 512 0.62 11.07 12.96
CA GLY A 512 -0.64 10.37 12.82
C GLY A 512 -1.64 10.73 13.89
N ARG A 513 -2.85 10.24 13.68
CA ARG A 513 -4.04 10.60 14.43
C ARG A 513 -4.97 9.40 14.55
N LEU A 514 -5.71 9.36 15.65
CA LEU A 514 -6.82 8.44 15.85
C LEU A 514 -8.11 9.24 15.71
N VAL A 515 -8.96 8.81 14.79
CA VAL A 515 -10.28 9.42 14.58
C VAL A 515 -11.40 8.42 14.86
N ARG A 516 -12.55 8.94 15.25
CA ARG A 516 -13.80 8.22 15.44
C ARG A 516 -14.82 8.71 14.42
N LEU A 517 -15.61 7.79 13.85
CA LEU A 517 -16.67 8.13 12.90
C LEU A 517 -18.00 8.25 13.66
N ASN A 518 -18.57 9.42 13.88
CA ASN A 518 -19.82 9.57 14.62
C ASN A 518 -21.03 9.58 13.67
N PRO A 519 -21.96 8.61 13.73
CA PRO A 519 -23.12 8.59 12.84
C PRO A 519 -23.98 9.84 13.06
N ILE A 520 -24.42 10.46 11.96
CA ILE A 520 -25.40 11.55 11.99
C ILE A 520 -26.78 10.91 11.90
N THR A 521 -27.59 11.06 12.95
CA THR A 521 -29.01 10.70 12.92
C THR A 521 -29.83 11.92 12.54
N TRP A 522 -30.37 11.93 11.33
CA TRP A 522 -31.34 12.94 10.93
C TRP A 522 -32.66 12.68 11.67
N GLN A 523 -33.04 13.56 12.60
CA GLN A 523 -34.42 13.60 13.06
C GLN A 523 -35.27 14.12 11.90
N GLN A 524 -36.18 13.30 11.38
CA GLN A 524 -37.25 13.81 10.52
C GLN A 524 -38.10 14.77 11.34
N VAL A 525 -37.86 16.06 11.19
CA VAL A 525 -38.84 17.06 11.59
C VAL A 525 -39.92 17.00 10.52
N GLU A 526 -41.08 16.42 10.83
CA GLU A 526 -42.25 16.55 9.96
C GLU A 526 -42.55 18.04 9.78
N PHE A 527 -42.22 18.59 8.61
CA PHE A 527 -42.74 19.89 8.22
C PHE A 527 -44.24 19.73 8.00
N LYS A 528 -45.03 20.06 9.04
CA LYS A 528 -46.46 20.30 8.87
C LYS A 528 -46.60 21.61 8.11
N PHE A 529 -46.93 21.53 6.83
CA PHE A 529 -47.46 22.68 6.11
C PHE A 529 -48.76 23.10 6.80
N GLN A 530 -48.79 24.31 7.35
CA GLN A 530 -49.99 24.92 7.94
C GLN A 530 -50.95 25.38 6.86
#